data_AF-A0A382SMP7-F1
#
_entry.id   AF-A0A382SMP7-F1
#
_cell.length_a   1.000
_cell.length_b   1.000
_cell.length_c   1.000
_cell.angle_alpha   90.00
_cell.angle_beta   90.00
_cell.angle_gamma   90.00
#
_symmetry.space_group_name_H-M   'P 1'
#
loop_
_entity.id
_entity.type
_entity.pdbx_description
1 polymer ?
#
loop_
_entity_poly.entity_id
_entity_poly.type
_entity_poly.pdbx_seq_one_letter_code
_entity_poly.pdbx_strand_id
1 'polypeptide(L)'
;MRGRLFGLFAIVSAVGLIAVADNQIGLAQTEQAPGHGYSRPARSRHGSRSEVIAPHGMVAASHPLAAQVGLEILKAGGNAIDAAVAVNAVLGLMEPHMNGAGGDLFAIVWDAESEQLHGLNATGRAPYEINREALVRQGIERMPGTGPVTWTVPGAVDGWDKLLNRFGTMTFSDVLAPAIAYARNG
;
A
#
# COMPACT_ATOMS: atom_id res chain seq x y z
N MET A 1 14.98 -31.33 -13.50
CA MET A 1 14.93 -30.49 -12.29
C MET A 1 15.94 -29.35 -12.40
N ARG A 2 15.50 -28.17 -12.83
CA ARG A 2 16.28 -26.92 -12.77
C ARG A 2 15.35 -25.85 -12.22
N GLY A 3 15.56 -25.46 -10.97
CA GLY A 3 14.78 -24.43 -10.29
C GLY A 3 15.09 -23.07 -10.90
N ARG A 4 14.05 -22.40 -11.40
CA ARG A 4 14.10 -20.99 -11.76
C ARG A 4 13.68 -20.18 -10.54
N LEU A 5 14.61 -19.35 -10.09
CA LEU A 5 14.47 -18.33 -9.06
C LEU A 5 13.57 -17.22 -9.62
N PHE A 6 12.35 -17.05 -9.12
CA PHE A 6 11.47 -15.93 -9.49
C PHE A 6 11.17 -15.09 -8.26
N GLY A 7 11.79 -13.92 -8.17
CA GLY A 7 11.44 -12.87 -7.21
C GLY A 7 10.30 -12.04 -7.79
N LEU A 8 9.12 -12.12 -7.18
CA LEU A 8 7.94 -11.32 -7.51
C LEU A 8 7.96 -10.05 -6.63
N PHE A 9 8.11 -8.87 -7.25
CA PHE A 9 8.03 -7.57 -6.57
C PHE A 9 6.75 -6.84 -7.01
N ALA A 10 5.70 -6.82 -6.19
CA ALA A 10 4.59 -5.90 -6.37
C ALA A 10 4.71 -4.76 -5.36
N ILE A 11 4.76 -3.52 -5.85
CA ILE A 11 4.84 -2.31 -5.02
C ILE A 11 3.46 -1.63 -5.10
N VAL A 12 2.57 -1.95 -4.17
CA VAL A 12 1.36 -1.15 -3.96
C VAL A 12 1.69 -0.04 -2.96
N SER A 13 2.19 1.08 -3.48
CA SER A 13 2.53 2.25 -2.67
C SER A 13 1.28 3.06 -2.31
N ALA A 14 0.87 3.01 -1.04
CA ALA A 14 0.33 4.19 -0.37
C ALA A 14 1.53 5.01 0.12
N VAL A 15 1.89 6.06 -0.64
CA VAL A 15 2.95 7.06 -0.38
C VAL A 15 4.20 6.54 0.36
N GLY A 16 5.22 6.19 -0.42
CA GLY A 16 6.57 5.89 0.05
C GLY A 16 7.46 5.52 -1.13
N LEU A 17 8.22 6.47 -1.65
CA LEU A 17 9.19 6.29 -2.73
C LEU A 17 10.36 5.42 -2.22
N ILE A 18 10.61 4.27 -2.83
CA ILE A 18 11.88 3.53 -2.68
C ILE A 18 12.42 3.23 -4.08
N ALA A 19 13.48 3.95 -4.42
CA ALA A 19 14.37 3.65 -5.54
C ALA A 19 15.68 3.07 -4.97
N VAL A 20 16.18 2.00 -5.59
CA VAL A 20 17.52 1.40 -5.41
C VAL A 20 18.03 1.19 -6.85
N ALA A 21 19.22 1.59 -7.33
CA ALA A 21 20.60 1.72 -6.83
C ALA A 21 21.32 2.89 -7.60
N ASP A 22 22.60 3.27 -7.47
CA ASP A 22 23.81 2.58 -6.97
C ASP A 22 24.97 3.59 -6.71
N ASN A 23 25.94 3.15 -5.90
CA ASN A 23 27.38 3.51 -5.85
C ASN A 23 28.00 4.69 -5.02
N GLN A 24 28.80 4.25 -4.02
CA GLN A 24 30.09 4.71 -3.42
C GLN A 24 30.29 6.13 -2.87
N ILE A 25 30.47 6.24 -1.54
CA ILE A 25 31.29 7.28 -0.90
C ILE A 25 31.85 6.81 0.45
N GLY A 26 33.14 7.09 0.67
CA GLY A 26 34.00 6.54 1.71
C GLY A 26 33.70 6.94 3.17
N LEU A 27 34.28 6.15 4.08
CA LEU A 27 34.04 6.20 5.53
C LEU A 27 34.93 7.26 6.21
N ALA A 28 34.30 8.28 6.80
CA ALA A 28 34.89 9.06 7.89
C ALA A 28 34.15 8.76 9.20
N GLN A 29 34.86 8.27 10.21
CA GLN A 29 34.32 7.95 11.52
C GLN A 29 34.17 9.24 12.34
N THR A 30 32.94 9.59 12.70
CA THR A 30 32.65 10.62 13.72
C THR A 30 32.03 9.95 14.95
N GLU A 31 32.62 10.26 16.10
CA GLU A 31 32.28 9.82 17.45
C GLU A 31 30.80 10.16 17.77
N GLN A 32 30.04 9.21 18.33
CA GLN A 32 28.58 9.37 18.51
C GLN A 32 28.09 8.96 19.90
N ALA A 33 27.44 9.90 20.59
CA ALA A 33 26.73 9.75 21.86
C ALA A 33 25.67 8.62 21.85
N PRO A 34 25.34 8.03 23.02
CA PRO A 34 24.47 6.86 23.12
C PRO A 34 22.99 7.23 22.95
N GLY A 35 22.40 6.80 21.83
CA GLY A 35 20.95 6.82 21.60
C GLY A 35 20.33 5.47 21.94
N HIS A 36 19.08 5.49 22.43
CA HIS A 36 18.38 4.34 23.01
C HIS A 36 18.21 3.21 21.99
N GLY A 37 18.73 2.03 22.34
CA GLY A 37 18.78 0.86 21.46
C GLY A 37 17.40 0.25 21.25
N TYR A 38 16.98 0.16 19.99
CA TYR A 38 16.04 -0.86 19.56
C TYR A 38 16.81 -2.02 18.93
N SER A 39 16.36 -3.24 19.25
CA SER A 39 16.83 -4.58 18.88
C SER A 39 17.87 -4.67 17.75
N ARG A 40 19.12 -4.27 18.01
CA ARG A 40 20.27 -4.49 17.10
C ARG A 40 21.58 -4.74 17.86
N PRO A 41 22.41 -5.69 17.40
CA PRO A 41 23.82 -5.79 17.77
C PRO A 41 24.76 -4.78 17.08
N ALA A 42 24.36 -4.18 15.94
CA ALA A 42 25.19 -3.24 15.18
C ALA A 42 24.40 -2.01 14.65
N ARG A 43 25.04 -0.84 14.71
CA ARG A 43 24.46 0.51 14.52
C ARG A 43 24.52 0.96 13.05
N SER A 44 23.37 0.98 12.35
CA SER A 44 23.24 1.74 11.09
C SER A 44 22.74 3.15 11.40
N ARG A 45 23.39 4.18 10.83
CA ARG A 45 23.02 5.60 11.01
C ARG A 45 21.67 5.97 10.37
N HIS A 46 21.12 5.12 9.50
CA HIS A 46 20.00 5.47 8.62
C HIS A 46 18.80 4.51 8.70
N GLY A 47 18.72 3.62 9.70
CA GLY A 47 17.60 2.70 9.82
C GLY A 47 17.39 2.10 11.22
N SER A 48 16.14 2.13 11.70
CA SER A 48 15.74 1.62 13.02
C SER A 48 15.41 0.11 13.05
N ARG A 49 15.48 -0.58 11.90
CA ARG A 49 15.20 -2.02 11.72
C ARG A 49 16.23 -2.68 10.80
N SER A 50 16.52 -3.95 11.05
CA SER A 50 17.42 -4.73 10.20
C SER A 50 16.82 -5.00 8.83
N GLU A 51 17.69 -5.05 7.83
CA GLU A 51 17.39 -5.60 6.52
C GLU A 51 16.92 -7.06 6.67
N VAL A 52 15.88 -7.41 5.94
CA VAL A 52 15.29 -8.75 5.97
C VAL A 52 15.44 -9.35 4.58
N ILE A 53 15.93 -10.58 4.51
CA ILE A 53 15.94 -11.37 3.29
C ILE A 53 14.85 -12.43 3.42
N ALA A 54 13.88 -12.40 2.51
CA ALA A 54 12.71 -13.28 2.55
C ALA A 54 12.52 -13.97 1.19
N PRO A 55 12.95 -15.24 1.04
CA PRO A 55 12.95 -15.93 -0.26
C PRO A 55 11.55 -16.30 -0.80
N HIS A 56 10.51 -16.23 0.04
CA HIS A 56 9.16 -16.68 -0.32
C HIS A 56 8.12 -15.55 -0.38
N GLY A 57 8.50 -14.31 -0.07
CA GLY A 57 7.60 -13.17 -0.07
C GLY A 57 7.89 -12.18 1.04
N MET A 58 7.53 -10.92 0.82
CA MET A 58 7.72 -9.82 1.77
C MET A 58 6.53 -8.88 1.71
N VAL A 59 6.11 -8.37 2.86
CA VAL A 59 5.09 -7.34 2.98
C VAL A 59 5.62 -6.22 3.86
N ALA A 60 5.45 -4.98 3.40
CA ALA A 60 5.74 -3.79 4.17
C ALA A 60 4.50 -2.90 4.19
N ALA A 61 4.08 -2.47 5.38
CA ALA A 61 2.93 -1.60 5.58
C ALA A 61 3.21 -0.63 6.75
N SER A 62 2.46 0.47 6.82
CA SER A 62 2.53 1.46 7.91
C SER A 62 2.11 0.87 9.26
N HIS A 63 1.16 -0.06 9.25
CA HIS A 63 0.68 -0.75 10.44
C HIS A 63 1.22 -2.20 10.54
N PRO A 64 1.82 -2.62 11.68
CA PRO A 64 2.39 -3.97 11.81
C PRO A 64 1.34 -5.09 11.69
N LEU A 65 0.12 -4.88 12.18
CA LEU A 65 -0.96 -5.88 12.01
C LEU A 65 -1.43 -5.98 10.55
N ALA A 66 -1.40 -4.89 9.79
CA ALA A 66 -1.73 -4.95 8.36
C ALA A 66 -0.64 -5.72 7.59
N ALA A 67 0.64 -5.47 7.90
CA ALA A 67 1.75 -6.24 7.32
C ALA A 67 1.63 -7.74 7.63
N GLN A 68 1.23 -8.08 8.87
CA GLN A 68 0.98 -9.45 9.29
C GLN A 68 -0.17 -10.11 8.50
N VAL A 69 -1.27 -9.41 8.27
CA VAL A 69 -2.38 -9.91 7.42
C VAL A 69 -1.90 -10.19 5.99
N GLY A 70 -1.11 -9.29 5.40
CA GLY A 70 -0.54 -9.53 4.07
C GLY A 70 0.32 -10.79 4.04
N LEU A 71 1.13 -11.04 5.07
CA LEU A 71 1.90 -12.28 5.19
C LEU A 71 1.01 -13.52 5.34
N GLU A 72 -0.12 -13.42 6.04
CA GLU A 72 -1.09 -14.51 6.18
C GLU A 72 -1.73 -14.86 4.83
N ILE A 73 -2.09 -13.87 4.03
CA ILE A 73 -2.60 -14.08 2.67
C ILE A 73 -1.55 -14.78 1.79
N LEU A 74 -0.29 -14.32 1.82
CA LEU A 74 0.80 -14.98 1.08
C LEU A 74 1.00 -16.44 1.56
N LYS A 75 0.94 -16.69 2.87
CA LYS A 75 1.05 -18.04 3.45
C LYS A 75 -0.13 -18.93 3.08
N ALA A 76 -1.31 -18.35 2.87
CA ALA A 76 -2.50 -19.05 2.40
C ALA A 76 -2.45 -19.38 0.89
N GLY A 77 -1.38 -19.00 0.19
CA GLY A 77 -1.18 -19.27 -1.23
C GLY A 77 -1.68 -18.16 -2.16
N GLY A 78 -2.15 -17.04 -1.60
CA GLY A 78 -2.44 -15.83 -2.38
C GLY A 78 -1.17 -15.19 -2.93
N ASN A 79 -1.32 -14.37 -3.96
CA ASN A 79 -0.19 -13.65 -4.55
C ASN A 79 -0.03 -12.25 -3.97
N ALA A 80 0.94 -11.50 -4.50
CA ALA A 80 1.24 -10.16 -4.00
C ALA A 80 0.09 -9.15 -4.18
N ILE A 81 -0.79 -9.35 -5.16
CA ILE A 81 -1.97 -8.51 -5.41
C ILE A 81 -3.07 -8.83 -4.41
N ASP A 82 -3.35 -10.12 -4.16
CA ASP A 82 -4.29 -10.54 -3.12
C ASP A 82 -3.88 -9.99 -1.75
N ALA A 83 -2.58 -10.10 -1.42
CA ALA A 83 -2.03 -9.59 -0.17
C ALA A 83 -2.13 -8.05 -0.09
N ALA A 84 -1.84 -7.33 -1.17
CA ALA A 84 -1.92 -5.87 -1.18
C ALA A 84 -3.35 -5.36 -0.99
N VAL A 85 -4.34 -6.02 -1.60
CA VAL A 85 -5.76 -5.65 -1.43
C VAL A 85 -6.20 -5.91 0.02
N ALA A 86 -5.86 -7.07 0.59
CA ALA A 86 -6.16 -7.38 1.99
C ALA A 86 -5.51 -6.37 2.95
N VAL A 87 -4.24 -6.02 2.72
CA VAL A 87 -3.51 -5.00 3.50
C VAL A 87 -4.21 -3.66 3.40
N ASN A 88 -4.58 -3.21 2.20
CA ASN A 88 -5.25 -1.91 2.02
C ASN A 88 -6.61 -1.86 2.74
N ALA A 89 -7.39 -2.93 2.66
CA ALA A 89 -8.66 -3.05 3.36
C ALA A 89 -8.51 -2.99 4.88
N VAL A 90 -7.53 -3.70 5.44
CA VAL A 90 -7.24 -3.68 6.88
C VAL A 90 -6.68 -2.34 7.34
N LEU A 91 -5.86 -1.68 6.53
CA LEU A 91 -5.39 -0.32 6.83
C LEU A 91 -6.56 0.67 6.91
N GLY A 92 -7.62 0.51 6.11
CA GLY A 92 -8.83 1.33 6.22
C GLY A 92 -9.50 1.27 7.59
N LEU A 93 -9.29 0.17 8.33
CA LEU A 93 -9.76 0.01 9.70
C LEU A 93 -8.75 0.51 10.74
N MET A 94 -7.47 0.18 10.56
CA MET A 94 -6.42 0.45 11.56
C MET A 94 -5.86 1.88 11.48
N GLU A 95 -5.92 2.49 10.30
CA GLU A 95 -5.44 3.85 10.01
C GLU A 95 -6.54 4.68 9.31
N PRO A 96 -7.74 4.82 9.91
CA PRO A 96 -8.92 5.40 9.26
C PRO A 96 -8.79 6.90 8.96
N HIS A 97 -7.78 7.55 9.54
CA HIS A 97 -7.44 8.95 9.27
C HIS A 97 -6.58 9.12 8.01
N MET A 98 -6.02 8.03 7.46
CA MET A 98 -5.13 8.05 6.30
C MET A 98 -5.76 7.45 5.05
N ASN A 99 -6.56 6.39 5.17
CA ASN A 99 -7.21 5.74 4.03
C ASN A 99 -8.54 5.06 4.42
N GLY A 100 -9.23 4.52 3.42
CA GLY A 100 -10.44 3.73 3.62
C GLY A 100 -11.13 3.40 2.30
N ALA A 101 -12.20 2.58 2.37
CA ALA A 101 -12.98 2.17 1.20
C ALA A 101 -13.64 3.34 0.46
N GLY A 102 -13.89 4.46 1.15
CA GLY A 102 -14.42 5.69 0.57
C GLY A 102 -13.37 6.58 -0.11
N GLY A 103 -12.11 6.14 -0.17
CA GLY A 103 -11.02 6.89 -0.77
C GLY A 103 -10.70 6.45 -2.20
N ASP A 104 -9.44 6.67 -2.56
CA ASP A 104 -8.89 6.43 -3.90
C ASP A 104 -7.68 5.49 -3.85
N LEU A 105 -7.32 4.92 -5.00
CA LEU A 105 -6.19 3.99 -5.10
C LEU A 105 -5.33 4.25 -6.34
N PHE A 106 -4.02 4.16 -6.15
CA PHE A 106 -3.06 3.98 -7.22
C PHE A 106 -2.29 2.69 -6.97
N ALA A 107 -2.00 1.93 -8.03
CA ALA A 107 -1.16 0.75 -7.92
C ALA A 107 -0.16 0.70 -9.07
N ILE A 108 1.05 0.25 -8.74
CA ILE A 108 2.08 -0.09 -9.70
C ILE A 108 2.33 -1.59 -9.57
N VAL A 109 2.06 -2.32 -10.65
CA VAL A 109 2.10 -3.78 -10.65
C VAL A 109 3.12 -4.23 -11.67
N TRP A 110 4.13 -4.96 -11.21
CA TRP A 110 4.99 -5.73 -12.09
C TRP A 110 4.41 -7.14 -12.22
N ASP A 111 4.04 -7.49 -13.44
CA ASP A 111 3.63 -8.84 -13.77
C ASP A 111 4.84 -9.64 -14.26
N ALA A 112 5.28 -10.60 -13.45
CA ALA A 112 6.45 -11.41 -13.77
C ALA A 112 6.19 -12.46 -14.87
N GLU A 113 4.93 -12.80 -15.15
CA GLU A 113 4.62 -13.73 -16.25
C GLU A 113 4.75 -13.04 -17.60
N SER A 114 4.21 -11.82 -17.72
CA SER A 114 4.29 -11.04 -18.96
C SER A 114 5.55 -10.15 -19.04
N GLU A 115 6.30 -10.02 -17.95
CA GLU A 115 7.43 -9.09 -17.79
C GLU A 115 7.04 -7.64 -18.14
N GLN A 116 5.83 -7.23 -17.73
CA GLN A 116 5.29 -5.89 -17.98
C GLN A 116 5.04 -5.11 -16.70
N LEU A 117 5.23 -3.79 -16.80
CA LEU A 117 4.85 -2.85 -15.77
C LEU A 117 3.47 -2.26 -16.08
N HIS A 118 2.57 -2.37 -15.11
CA HIS A 118 1.22 -1.83 -15.17
C HIS A 118 1.02 -0.74 -14.12
N GLY A 119 0.30 0.31 -14.51
CA GLY A 119 -0.22 1.32 -13.60
C GLY A 119 -1.74 1.27 -13.57
N LEU A 120 -2.32 1.27 -12.37
CA LEU A 120 -3.74 1.49 -12.16
C LEU A 120 -3.93 2.85 -11.50
N ASN A 121 -4.70 3.70 -12.16
CA ASN A 121 -5.29 4.89 -11.55
C ASN A 121 -6.76 4.61 -11.25
N ALA A 122 -7.08 4.44 -9.98
CA ALA A 122 -8.43 4.30 -9.45
C ALA A 122 -8.75 5.49 -8.53
N THR A 123 -8.42 6.71 -8.95
CA THR A 123 -8.92 7.93 -8.32
C THR A 123 -10.29 8.30 -8.83
N GLY A 124 -11.13 8.71 -7.90
CA GLY A 124 -12.43 9.25 -8.14
C GLY A 124 -12.45 10.49 -9.02
N ARG A 125 -13.46 10.54 -9.88
CA ARG A 125 -13.77 11.76 -10.64
C ARG A 125 -14.59 12.71 -9.78
N ALA A 126 -14.58 13.99 -10.15
CA ALA A 126 -15.56 14.94 -9.63
C ALA A 126 -16.99 14.50 -10.03
N PRO A 127 -17.99 14.68 -9.15
CA PRO A 127 -19.38 14.43 -9.50
C PRO A 127 -19.83 15.29 -10.69
N TYR A 128 -20.73 14.76 -11.53
CA TYR A 128 -21.12 15.40 -12.81
C TYR A 128 -21.62 16.84 -12.69
N GLU A 129 -22.31 17.17 -11.59
CA GLU A 129 -22.91 18.50 -11.39
C GLU A 129 -21.96 19.49 -10.70
N ILE A 130 -20.82 19.01 -10.17
CA ILE A 130 -19.82 19.88 -9.54
C ILE A 130 -18.86 20.40 -10.60
N ASN A 131 -19.17 21.61 -11.09
CA ASN A 131 -18.33 22.39 -11.99
C ASN A 131 -18.08 23.79 -11.42
N ARG A 132 -17.20 24.55 -12.10
CA ARG A 132 -16.79 25.88 -11.63
C ARG A 132 -17.98 26.82 -11.48
N GLU A 133 -18.90 26.82 -12.43
CA GLU A 133 -20.07 27.69 -12.44
C GLU A 133 -21.02 27.36 -11.28
N ALA A 134 -21.21 26.07 -10.96
CA ALA A 134 -21.98 25.63 -9.80
C ALA A 134 -21.34 26.07 -8.48
N LEU A 135 -20.02 25.93 -8.35
CA LEU A 135 -19.28 26.32 -7.15
C LEU A 135 -19.33 27.84 -6.92
N VAL A 136 -19.12 28.64 -7.97
CA VAL A 136 -19.21 30.11 -7.89
C VAL A 136 -20.62 30.56 -7.52
N ARG A 137 -21.68 29.94 -8.07
CA ARG A 137 -23.08 30.25 -7.68
C ARG A 137 -23.37 29.94 -6.21
N GLN A 138 -22.66 28.99 -5.62
CA GLN A 138 -22.75 28.67 -4.19
C GLN A 138 -21.85 29.55 -3.31
N GLY A 139 -21.15 30.54 -3.89
CA GLY A 139 -20.21 31.40 -3.17
C GLY A 139 -18.88 30.72 -2.82
N ILE A 140 -18.55 29.60 -3.46
CA ILE A 140 -17.32 28.85 -3.23
C ILE A 140 -16.26 29.30 -4.24
N GLU A 141 -15.39 30.22 -3.82
CA GLU A 141 -14.28 30.70 -4.65
C GLU A 141 -13.03 29.82 -4.56
N ARG A 142 -12.88 29.11 -3.43
CA ARG A 142 -11.81 28.15 -3.16
C ARG A 142 -12.43 26.90 -2.55
N MET A 143 -11.97 25.73 -3.00
CA MET A 143 -12.41 24.47 -2.41
C MET A 143 -12.13 24.45 -0.90
N PRO A 144 -13.13 24.17 -0.06
CA PRO A 144 -12.94 24.07 1.38
C PRO A 144 -12.04 22.88 1.73
N GLY A 145 -11.48 22.86 2.94
CA GLY A 145 -10.67 21.72 3.41
C GLY A 145 -11.50 20.50 3.81
N THR A 146 -12.80 20.69 4.09
CA THR A 146 -13.71 19.65 4.58
C THR A 146 -15.11 19.86 4.01
N GLY A 147 -15.94 18.82 4.09
CA GLY A 147 -17.36 18.87 3.72
C GLY A 147 -17.67 18.16 2.40
N PRO A 148 -18.95 17.89 2.12
CA PRO A 148 -19.35 17.00 1.02
C PRO A 148 -18.96 17.48 -0.38
N VAL A 149 -18.80 18.80 -0.56
CA VAL A 149 -18.44 19.39 -1.86
C VAL A 149 -17.04 19.00 -2.32
N THR A 150 -16.16 18.57 -1.40
CA THR A 150 -14.79 18.14 -1.71
C THR A 150 -14.69 16.65 -1.99
N TRP A 151 -15.78 15.89 -1.83
CA TRP A 151 -15.77 14.45 -2.02
C TRP A 151 -15.81 14.09 -3.52
N THR A 152 -14.84 13.30 -3.95
CA THR A 152 -14.83 12.64 -5.26
C THR A 152 -15.65 11.36 -5.22
N VAL A 153 -15.97 10.79 -6.38
CA VAL A 153 -16.60 9.47 -6.47
C VAL A 153 -15.60 8.41 -6.01
N PRO A 154 -15.79 7.68 -4.90
CA PRO A 154 -14.76 6.79 -4.36
C PRO A 154 -14.27 5.75 -5.37
N GLY A 155 -12.96 5.65 -5.57
CA GLY A 155 -12.34 4.73 -6.52
C GLY A 155 -11.64 3.52 -5.90
N ALA A 156 -11.37 3.51 -4.59
CA ALA A 156 -10.58 2.45 -3.94
C ALA A 156 -11.14 1.04 -4.16
N VAL A 157 -12.44 0.83 -3.92
CA VAL A 157 -13.10 -0.49 -4.04
C VAL A 157 -13.12 -0.98 -5.49
N ASP A 158 -13.39 -0.09 -6.46
CA ASP A 158 -13.29 -0.39 -7.89
C ASP A 158 -11.84 -0.74 -8.28
N GLY A 159 -10.86 -0.07 -7.66
CA GLY A 159 -9.45 -0.39 -7.80
C GLY A 159 -9.10 -1.80 -7.29
N TRP A 160 -9.63 -2.19 -6.12
CA TRP A 160 -9.46 -3.54 -5.58
C TRP A 160 -10.03 -4.60 -6.52
N ASP A 161 -11.26 -4.40 -6.99
CA ASP A 161 -11.92 -5.32 -7.92
C ASP A 161 -11.11 -5.48 -9.23
N LYS A 162 -10.67 -4.38 -9.83
CA LYS A 162 -9.84 -4.41 -11.06
C LYS A 162 -8.51 -5.12 -10.86
N LEU A 163 -7.86 -4.94 -9.71
CA LEU A 163 -6.61 -5.62 -9.39
C LEU A 163 -6.82 -7.13 -9.21
N LEU A 164 -7.84 -7.52 -8.43
CA LEU A 164 -8.16 -8.93 -8.19
C LEU A 164 -8.60 -9.64 -9.47
N ASN A 165 -9.48 -9.02 -10.26
CA ASN A 165 -9.97 -9.61 -11.49
C ASN A 165 -8.87 -9.81 -12.54
N ARG A 166 -7.87 -8.93 -12.56
CA ARG A 166 -6.80 -9.00 -13.56
C ARG A 166 -5.61 -9.84 -13.12
N PHE A 167 -5.22 -9.73 -11.85
CA PHE A 167 -3.97 -10.31 -11.34
C PHE A 167 -4.16 -11.13 -10.07
N GLY A 168 -5.33 -11.10 -9.43
CA GLY A 168 -5.59 -11.82 -8.19
C GLY A 168 -5.80 -13.31 -8.42
N THR A 169 -5.63 -14.08 -7.34
CA THR A 169 -5.91 -15.52 -7.29
C THR A 169 -6.92 -15.90 -6.23
N MET A 170 -7.26 -14.96 -5.34
CA MET A 170 -8.25 -15.15 -4.28
C MET A 170 -9.52 -14.35 -4.56
N THR A 171 -10.63 -14.75 -3.94
CA THR A 171 -11.89 -14.01 -4.10
C THR A 171 -11.89 -12.75 -3.24
N PHE A 172 -12.78 -11.82 -3.58
CA PHE A 172 -13.03 -10.62 -2.76
C PHE A 172 -13.39 -10.97 -1.31
N SER A 173 -14.12 -12.08 -1.10
CA SER A 173 -14.48 -12.55 0.24
C SER A 173 -13.26 -13.02 1.03
N ASP A 174 -12.32 -13.71 0.37
CA ASP A 174 -11.13 -14.24 1.03
C ASP A 174 -10.20 -13.10 1.48
N VAL A 175 -9.96 -12.13 0.60
CA VAL A 175 -9.04 -11.01 0.91
C VAL A 175 -9.62 -10.03 1.92
N LEU A 176 -10.95 -9.91 2.01
CA LEU A 176 -11.61 -9.04 2.99
C LEU A 176 -11.92 -9.74 4.32
N ALA A 177 -11.87 -11.07 4.38
CA ALA A 177 -12.16 -11.81 5.61
C ALA A 177 -11.35 -11.31 6.83
N PRO A 178 -10.04 -11.01 6.71
CA PRO A 178 -9.27 -10.46 7.84
C PRO A 178 -9.80 -9.10 8.30
N ALA A 179 -10.09 -8.18 7.39
CA ALA A 179 -10.62 -6.86 7.73
C ALA A 179 -11.98 -6.96 8.44
N ILE A 180 -12.85 -7.85 7.97
CA ILE A 180 -14.14 -8.13 8.61
C ILE A 180 -13.95 -8.71 10.02
N ALA A 181 -13.00 -9.62 10.20
CA ALA A 181 -12.71 -10.23 11.49
C ALA A 181 -12.22 -9.20 12.51
N TYR A 182 -11.24 -8.37 12.15
CA TYR A 182 -10.78 -7.27 13.01
C TYR A 182 -11.91 -6.27 13.30
N ALA A 183 -12.69 -5.87 12.29
CA ALA A 183 -13.79 -4.91 12.49
C ALA A 183 -14.87 -5.42 13.46
N ARG A 184 -15.10 -6.74 13.51
CA ARG A 184 -16.10 -7.35 14.40
C ARG A 184 -15.58 -7.61 15.79
N ASN A 185 -14.31 -7.96 15.94
CA ASN A 185 -13.77 -8.52 17.19
C ASN A 185 -12.79 -7.59 17.92
N GLY A 186 -12.29 -6.54 17.28
CA GLY A 186 -11.23 -5.68 17.81
C GLY A 186 -9.85 -6.17 17.42
#